data_AF-A0A7X5N1W3-F1
#
_entry.id   AF-A0A7X5N1W3-F1
#
_cell.length_a   1.000
_cell.length_b   1.000
_cell.length_c   1.000
_cell.angle_alpha   90.00
_cell.angle_beta   90.00
_cell.angle_gamma   90.00
#
_symmetry.space_group_name_H-M   'P 1'
#
loop_
_entity.id
_entity.type
_entity.pdbx_description
1 polymer ?
#
loop_
_entity_poly.entity_id
_entity_poly.type
_entity_poly.pdbx_seq_one_letter_code
_entity_poly.pdbx_strand_id
1 'polypeptide(L)'
;MKKGVHHVTVSYNHVYNYQKVALNGYSDSDTKNSAARTTYHHNRFENVESRVPLQRRGLSHIYNNYFNNVTTSGINVRMGGVAKIESNYFENIKNPVTSRDSSEIGYWDLINNYVGSGITWGTPDGSKPYANATNWITTKVFPEPLGYT
;
A
#
# COMPACT_ATOMS: atom_id res chain seq x y z
N MET A 1 0.51 -8.26 9.84
CA MET A 1 0.71 -7.70 11.20
C MET A 1 -0.51 -6.88 11.64
N LYS A 2 -0.71 -6.69 12.94
CA LYS A 2 -1.89 -6.02 13.53
C LYS A 2 -1.61 -5.60 14.97
N LYS A 3 -2.49 -4.80 15.57
CA LYS A 3 -2.49 -4.47 17.01
C LYS A 3 -1.20 -3.79 17.49
N GLY A 4 -0.58 -2.97 16.64
CA GLY A 4 0.54 -2.11 17.04
C GLY A 4 1.93 -2.77 16.95
N VAL A 5 2.07 -3.91 16.25
CA VAL A 5 3.40 -4.40 15.84
C VAL A 5 4.14 -3.29 15.07
N HIS A 6 5.38 -3.01 15.44
CA HIS A 6 6.14 -1.86 14.93
C HIS A 6 7.62 -2.19 14.70
N HIS A 7 8.31 -1.37 13.91
CA HIS A 7 9.71 -1.57 13.45
C HIS A 7 9.95 -2.92 12.75
N VAL A 8 9.16 -3.19 11.71
CA VAL A 8 9.24 -4.43 10.93
C VAL A 8 9.75 -4.15 9.52
N THR A 9 10.68 -4.97 9.04
CA THR A 9 11.06 -5.03 7.63
C THR A 9 10.51 -6.30 6.99
N VAL A 10 9.86 -6.16 5.84
CA VAL A 10 9.40 -7.24 4.98
C VAL A 10 10.13 -7.11 3.66
N SER A 11 11.15 -7.95 3.44
CA SER A 11 12.05 -7.79 2.30
C SER A 11 12.38 -9.07 1.57
N TYR A 12 12.60 -8.99 0.26
CA TYR A 12 13.04 -10.10 -0.59
C TYR A 12 12.11 -11.33 -0.56
N ASN A 13 10.83 -11.12 -0.26
CA ASN A 13 9.83 -12.17 -0.32
C ASN A 13 9.25 -12.28 -1.73
N HIS A 14 8.92 -13.50 -2.14
CA HIS A 14 8.12 -13.75 -3.33
C HIS A 14 6.76 -14.29 -2.90
N VAL A 15 5.69 -13.55 -3.17
CA VAL A 15 4.31 -13.98 -2.90
C VAL A 15 3.54 -14.03 -4.21
N TYR A 16 3.02 -15.21 -4.53
CA TYR A 16 2.31 -15.47 -5.78
C TYR A 16 1.13 -16.43 -5.60
N ASN A 17 0.19 -16.42 -6.56
CA ASN A 17 -1.04 -17.23 -6.54
C ASN A 17 -1.82 -17.08 -5.23
N TYR A 18 -2.02 -15.83 -4.80
CA TYR A 18 -2.49 -15.52 -3.46
C TYR A 18 -3.55 -14.40 -3.44
N GLN A 19 -4.58 -14.55 -2.61
CA GLN A 19 -5.71 -13.61 -2.62
C GLN A 19 -5.48 -12.37 -1.74
N LYS A 20 -4.94 -12.56 -0.53
CA LYS A 20 -4.88 -11.52 0.52
C LYS A 20 -3.47 -11.47 1.10
N VAL A 21 -2.58 -10.72 0.45
CA VAL A 21 -1.13 -10.83 0.62
C VAL A 21 -0.64 -10.35 2.00
N ALA A 22 -0.79 -9.07 2.31
CA ALA A 22 -0.21 -8.45 3.49
C ALA A 22 -1.21 -7.51 4.17
N LEU A 23 -1.77 -7.97 5.30
CA LEU A 23 -2.58 -7.13 6.18
C LEU A 23 -1.67 -6.40 7.19
N ASN A 24 -1.83 -5.09 7.31
CA ASN A 24 -1.23 -4.26 8.36
C ASN A 24 -2.33 -3.42 9.04
N GLY A 25 -2.84 -3.93 10.17
CA GLY A 25 -3.99 -3.37 10.89
C GLY A 25 -5.31 -4.07 10.55
N TYR A 26 -5.92 -4.73 11.55
CA TYR A 26 -6.96 -5.73 11.27
C TYR A 26 -8.37 -5.16 11.04
N SER A 27 -8.66 -3.98 11.55
CA SER A 27 -9.94 -3.28 11.43
C SER A 27 -9.76 -1.77 11.55
N ASP A 28 -10.80 -1.01 11.22
CA ASP A 28 -10.80 0.45 11.40
C ASP A 28 -10.68 0.83 12.90
N SER A 29 -11.14 -0.07 13.79
CA SER A 29 -11.02 0.01 15.24
C SER A 29 -9.66 -0.41 15.81
N ASP A 30 -8.70 -0.86 14.98
CA ASP A 30 -7.35 -1.22 15.42
C ASP A 30 -6.48 0.03 15.67
N THR A 31 -6.86 0.84 16.65
CA THR A 31 -6.22 2.13 16.94
C THR A 31 -4.76 1.98 17.37
N LYS A 32 -4.39 0.87 18.02
CA LYS A 32 -3.00 0.55 18.38
C LYS A 32 -2.08 0.48 17.17
N ASN A 33 -2.60 0.22 15.97
CA ASN A 33 -1.80 0.15 14.75
C ASN A 33 -1.26 1.52 14.30
N SER A 34 -1.62 2.64 14.96
CA SER A 34 -0.94 3.92 14.78
C SER A 34 0.55 3.87 15.11
N ALA A 35 0.97 2.93 15.99
CA ALA A 35 2.37 2.69 16.31
C ALA A 35 3.14 1.98 15.19
N ALA A 36 2.46 1.41 14.18
CA ALA A 36 3.13 0.63 13.14
C ALA A 36 4.16 1.48 12.37
N ARG A 37 5.35 0.93 12.22
CA ARG A 37 6.45 1.40 11.37
C ARG A 37 6.90 0.20 10.56
N THR A 38 6.57 0.15 9.27
CA THR A 38 6.84 -1.02 8.44
C THR A 38 7.51 -0.66 7.13
N THR A 39 8.62 -1.31 6.84
CA THR A 39 9.29 -1.21 5.55
C THR A 39 8.97 -2.42 4.70
N TYR A 40 8.52 -2.23 3.47
CA TYR A 40 8.34 -3.27 2.46
C TYR A 40 9.29 -3.00 1.30
N HIS A 41 10.28 -3.86 1.06
CA HIS A 41 11.18 -3.64 -0.07
C HIS A 41 11.69 -4.87 -0.80
N HIS A 42 11.98 -4.72 -2.09
CA HIS A 42 12.52 -5.80 -2.92
C HIS A 42 11.66 -7.08 -2.90
N ASN A 43 10.37 -6.95 -2.60
CA ASN A 43 9.43 -8.07 -2.68
C ASN A 43 8.90 -8.19 -4.11
N ARG A 44 8.60 -9.43 -4.51
CA ARG A 44 7.90 -9.76 -5.75
C ARG A 44 6.47 -10.16 -5.42
N PHE A 45 5.51 -9.40 -5.95
CA PHE A 45 4.08 -9.66 -5.82
C PHE A 45 3.51 -9.94 -7.20
N GLU A 46 3.18 -11.20 -7.47
CA GLU A 46 2.81 -11.65 -8.82
C GLU A 46 1.61 -12.59 -8.83
N ASN A 47 0.63 -12.37 -9.72
CA ASN A 47 -0.58 -13.18 -9.77
C ASN A 47 -1.30 -13.21 -8.41
N VAL A 48 -1.50 -12.03 -7.82
CA VAL A 48 -2.18 -11.85 -6.53
C VAL A 48 -3.42 -10.99 -6.68
N GLU A 49 -4.39 -11.13 -5.78
CA GLU A 49 -5.62 -10.33 -5.91
C GLU A 49 -5.48 -8.97 -5.21
N SER A 50 -5.19 -8.96 -3.90
CA SER A 50 -5.33 -7.76 -3.09
C SER A 50 -4.39 -7.68 -1.88
N ARG A 51 -4.41 -6.52 -1.21
CA ARG A 51 -3.72 -6.21 0.05
C ARG A 51 -2.21 -6.26 -0.10
N VAL A 52 -1.65 -5.39 -0.94
CA VAL A 52 -0.23 -5.41 -1.26
C VAL A 52 0.50 -4.10 -0.92
N PRO A 53 0.52 -3.63 0.35
CA PRO A 53 -0.24 -4.11 1.51
C PRO A 53 -1.61 -3.45 1.63
N LEU A 54 -2.48 -3.97 2.50
CA LEU A 54 -3.57 -3.20 3.09
C LEU A 54 -3.05 -2.61 4.41
N GLN A 55 -2.87 -1.29 4.44
CA GLN A 55 -2.43 -0.54 5.61
C GLN A 55 -3.60 0.19 6.25
N ARG A 56 -3.77 0.03 7.56
CA ARG A 56 -4.58 0.91 8.40
C ARG A 56 -3.70 1.60 9.43
N ARG A 57 -3.76 2.94 9.46
CA ARG A 57 -2.97 3.78 10.37
C ARG A 57 -1.47 3.61 10.15
N GLY A 58 -0.67 4.13 11.07
CA GLY A 58 0.79 3.96 11.08
C GLY A 58 1.50 4.54 9.87
N LEU A 59 2.80 4.28 9.77
CA LEU A 59 3.63 4.71 8.67
C LEU A 59 4.27 3.51 7.98
N SER A 60 4.33 3.55 6.66
CA SER A 60 5.07 2.56 5.87
C SER A 60 5.98 3.20 4.85
N HIS A 61 7.12 2.56 4.59
CA HIS A 61 7.94 2.85 3.42
C HIS A 61 7.95 1.62 2.52
N ILE A 62 7.38 1.77 1.33
CA ILE A 62 7.18 0.70 0.36
C ILE A 62 8.04 1.05 -0.85
N TYR A 63 9.19 0.39 -1.01
CA TYR A 63 10.13 0.76 -2.06
C TYR A 63 10.80 -0.40 -2.79
N ASN A 64 11.21 -0.19 -4.04
CA ASN A 64 11.85 -1.21 -4.89
C ASN A 64 11.10 -2.56 -4.94
N ASN A 65 9.78 -2.57 -4.78
CA ASN A 65 8.98 -3.79 -4.95
C ASN A 65 8.53 -3.90 -6.42
N TYR A 66 8.35 -5.13 -6.87
CA TYR A 66 7.81 -5.45 -8.18
C TYR A 66 6.37 -5.97 -8.04
N PHE A 67 5.45 -5.32 -8.75
CA PHE A 67 4.03 -5.67 -8.78
C PHE A 67 3.64 -6.02 -10.22
N ASN A 68 3.21 -7.27 -10.43
CA ASN A 68 2.72 -7.74 -11.72
C ASN A 68 1.46 -8.59 -11.54
N ASN A 69 0.50 -8.48 -12.46
CA ASN A 69 -0.75 -9.23 -12.45
C ASN A 69 -1.49 -9.16 -11.10
N VAL A 70 -1.71 -7.94 -10.61
CA VAL A 70 -2.46 -7.69 -9.37
C VAL A 70 -3.90 -7.31 -9.70
N THR A 71 -4.85 -8.21 -9.47
CA THR A 71 -6.15 -8.17 -10.18
C THR A 71 -7.24 -7.35 -9.49
N THR A 72 -7.15 -7.09 -8.19
CA THR A 72 -8.16 -6.32 -7.43
C THR A 72 -7.64 -4.94 -7.01
N SER A 73 -6.56 -4.91 -6.21
CA SER A 73 -5.95 -3.66 -5.72
C SER A 73 -4.55 -3.89 -5.16
N GLY A 74 -3.65 -2.92 -5.36
CA GLY A 74 -2.29 -2.95 -4.81
C GLY A 74 -2.20 -2.42 -3.39
N ILE A 75 -1.45 -1.34 -3.23
CA ILE A 75 -1.21 -0.61 -1.99
C ILE A 75 -2.50 0.11 -1.61
N ASN A 76 -3.13 -0.30 -0.51
CA ASN A 76 -4.38 0.28 -0.01
C ASN A 76 -4.16 0.92 1.36
N VAL A 77 -3.94 2.24 1.39
CA VAL A 77 -3.64 3.00 2.62
C VAL A 77 -4.92 3.60 3.18
N ARG A 78 -5.21 3.36 4.46
CA ARG A 78 -6.50 3.67 5.08
C ARG A 78 -6.33 4.24 6.49
N MET A 79 -7.40 4.80 7.05
CA MET A 79 -7.49 5.22 8.45
C MET A 79 -6.40 6.19 8.88
N GLY A 80 -6.11 7.19 8.05
CA GLY A 80 -5.10 8.22 8.31
C GLY A 80 -3.66 7.75 8.24
N GLY A 81 -3.41 6.50 7.82
CA GLY A 81 -2.06 6.00 7.58
C GLY A 81 -1.37 6.78 6.46
N VAL A 82 -0.04 6.84 6.50
CA VAL A 82 0.77 7.45 5.43
C VAL A 82 1.76 6.42 4.91
N ALA A 83 1.88 6.29 3.60
CA ALA A 83 2.86 5.43 2.95
C ALA A 83 3.80 6.28 2.07
N LYS A 84 5.11 6.20 2.29
CA LYS A 84 6.06 6.60 1.25
C LYS A 84 6.19 5.46 0.27
N ILE A 85 5.87 5.70 -1.00
CA ILE A 85 5.85 4.69 -2.06
C ILE A 85 6.87 5.14 -3.10
N GLU A 86 8.01 4.47 -3.11
CA GLU A 86 9.23 4.97 -3.76
C GLU A 86 9.85 3.93 -4.70
N SER A 87 10.16 4.31 -5.94
CA SER A 87 10.94 3.48 -6.87
C SER A 87 10.42 2.04 -7.04
N ASN A 88 9.12 1.83 -6.90
CA ASN A 88 8.51 0.53 -7.19
C ASN A 88 8.26 0.39 -8.70
N TYR A 89 8.12 -0.86 -9.15
CA TYR A 89 7.77 -1.17 -10.53
C TYR A 89 6.35 -1.75 -10.57
N PHE A 90 5.44 -1.06 -11.26
CA PHE A 90 4.05 -1.47 -11.41
C PHE A 90 3.73 -1.80 -12.87
N GLU A 91 3.18 -2.99 -13.13
CA GLU A 91 2.56 -3.33 -14.41
C GLU A 91 1.42 -4.33 -14.22
N ASN A 92 0.49 -4.39 -15.18
CA ASN A 92 -0.65 -5.31 -15.16
C ASN A 92 -1.41 -5.32 -13.82
N ILE A 93 -1.62 -4.14 -13.24
CA ILE A 93 -2.20 -3.98 -11.91
C ILE A 93 -3.44 -3.09 -11.94
N LYS A 94 -4.51 -3.58 -11.31
CA LYS A 94 -5.71 -2.80 -11.03
C LYS A 94 -5.52 -2.05 -9.72
N ASN A 95 -5.81 -0.74 -9.71
CA ASN A 95 -5.76 0.12 -8.52
C ASN A 95 -4.42 0.02 -7.74
N PRO A 96 -3.27 0.35 -8.37
CA PRO A 96 -1.94 0.13 -7.77
C PRO A 96 -1.74 0.88 -6.45
N VAL A 97 -2.19 2.13 -6.37
CA VAL A 97 -2.18 2.94 -5.15
C VAL A 97 -3.57 3.53 -4.95
N THR A 98 -4.19 3.15 -3.84
CA THR A 98 -5.58 3.52 -3.53
C THR A 98 -5.81 3.66 -2.02
N SER A 99 -6.92 4.28 -1.67
CA SER A 99 -7.51 4.27 -0.34
C SER A 99 -8.98 3.95 -0.50
N ARG A 100 -9.46 2.83 0.05
CA ARG A 100 -10.86 2.41 -0.11
C ARG A 100 -11.37 1.52 1.02
N ASP A 101 -12.69 1.44 1.13
CA ASP A 101 -13.49 0.57 2.02
C ASP A 101 -13.38 0.82 3.53
N SER A 102 -12.71 1.89 3.97
CA SER A 102 -12.64 2.34 5.39
C SER A 102 -13.52 3.54 5.65
N SER A 103 -13.83 3.82 6.92
CA SER A 103 -14.52 5.07 7.30
C SER A 103 -13.70 6.32 6.99
N GLU A 104 -12.37 6.21 7.01
CA GLU A 104 -11.43 7.28 6.71
C GLU A 104 -10.39 6.84 5.67
N ILE A 105 -10.00 7.76 4.80
CA ILE A 105 -8.93 7.53 3.83
C ILE A 105 -7.55 7.48 4.49
N GLY A 106 -6.57 6.91 3.79
CA GLY A 106 -5.15 7.12 4.06
C GLY A 106 -4.50 8.02 2.99
N TYR A 107 -3.18 8.16 3.10
CA TYR A 107 -2.40 9.07 2.25
C TYR A 107 -1.11 8.42 1.76
N TRP A 108 -0.54 9.00 0.72
CA TRP A 108 0.70 8.54 0.10
C TRP A 108 1.60 9.68 -0.32
N ASP A 109 2.90 9.41 -0.22
CA ASP A 109 3.99 10.19 -0.78
C ASP A 109 4.63 9.38 -1.92
N LEU A 110 4.47 9.83 -3.16
CA LEU A 110 4.87 9.11 -4.36
C LEU A 110 6.15 9.72 -4.94
N ILE A 111 7.19 8.91 -5.09
CA ILE A 111 8.47 9.36 -5.64
C ILE A 111 9.06 8.30 -6.56
N ASN A 112 9.42 8.68 -7.79
CA ASN A 112 10.19 7.87 -8.74
C ASN A 112 9.66 6.46 -9.05
N ASN A 113 8.36 6.18 -8.88
CA ASN A 113 7.79 4.88 -9.25
C ASN A 113 7.77 4.71 -10.77
N TYR A 114 8.13 3.52 -11.24
CA TYR A 114 7.95 3.14 -12.63
C TYR A 114 6.52 2.66 -12.85
N VAL A 115 5.82 3.33 -13.77
CA VAL A 115 4.43 3.05 -14.14
C VAL A 115 4.44 2.41 -15.53
N GLY A 116 4.45 1.09 -15.56
CA GLY A 116 4.46 0.30 -16.78
C GLY A 116 3.09 0.19 -17.44
N SER A 117 2.95 -0.80 -18.31
CA SER A 117 1.72 -1.05 -19.06
C SER A 117 0.65 -1.76 -18.21
N GLY A 118 -0.60 -1.77 -18.68
CA GLY A 118 -1.67 -2.56 -18.07
C GLY A 118 -2.17 -2.04 -16.71
N ILE A 119 -1.90 -0.77 -16.38
CA ILE A 119 -2.51 -0.13 -15.21
C ILE A 119 -3.98 0.14 -15.49
N THR A 120 -4.85 -0.33 -14.61
CA THR A 120 -6.30 -0.08 -14.69
C THR A 120 -6.84 0.44 -13.37
N TRP A 121 -7.98 1.11 -13.43
CA TRP A 121 -8.62 1.72 -12.27
C TRP A 121 -10.09 1.28 -12.20
N GLY A 122 -10.62 1.22 -10.99
CA GLY A 122 -12.04 0.97 -10.76
C GLY A 122 -12.53 1.69 -9.52
N THR A 123 -13.85 1.84 -9.47
CA THR A 123 -14.60 2.40 -8.35
C THR A 123 -14.96 1.27 -7.38
N PRO A 124 -14.73 1.42 -6.06
CA PRO A 124 -15.23 0.46 -5.08
C PRO A 124 -16.75 0.59 -4.92
N ASP A 125 -17.41 -0.49 -4.53
CA ASP A 125 -18.84 -0.47 -4.26
C ASP A 125 -19.18 0.32 -2.98
N GLY A 126 -20.43 0.80 -2.90
CA GLY A 126 -20.98 1.49 -1.74
C GLY A 126 -20.72 3.00 -1.71
N SER A 127 -20.99 3.62 -0.56
CA SER A 127 -20.96 5.08 -0.37
C SER A 127 -19.74 5.59 0.42
N LYS A 128 -18.79 4.71 0.76
CA LYS A 128 -17.60 5.11 1.51
C LYS A 128 -16.68 5.97 0.62
N PRO A 129 -15.98 6.95 1.20
CA PRO A 129 -15.00 7.73 0.45
C PRO A 129 -13.88 6.81 -0.05
N TYR A 130 -13.36 7.13 -1.24
CA TYR A 130 -12.19 6.47 -1.79
C TYR A 130 -11.32 7.46 -2.56
N ALA A 131 -10.07 7.07 -2.77
CA ALA A 131 -9.13 7.78 -3.61
C ALA A 131 -8.31 6.80 -4.45
N ASN A 132 -8.00 7.21 -5.68
CA ASN A 132 -7.11 6.49 -6.61
C ASN A 132 -6.02 7.46 -7.05
N ALA A 133 -4.76 7.02 -7.04
CA ALA A 133 -3.64 7.84 -7.50
C ALA A 133 -3.54 7.84 -9.05
N THR A 134 -4.63 8.16 -9.75
CA THR A 134 -4.70 8.09 -11.22
C THR A 134 -3.63 8.96 -11.91
N ASN A 135 -3.30 10.08 -11.28
CA ASN A 135 -2.32 11.04 -11.80
C ASN A 135 -0.94 10.91 -11.10
N TRP A 136 -0.76 9.90 -10.24
CA TRP A 136 0.47 9.66 -9.49
C TRP A 136 0.97 10.87 -8.68
N ILE A 137 0.03 11.63 -8.09
CA ILE A 137 0.32 12.81 -7.26
C ILE A 137 0.36 12.43 -5.77
N THR A 138 1.38 12.91 -5.05
CA THR A 138 1.47 12.86 -3.59
C THR A 138 0.25 13.54 -2.94
N THR A 139 -0.38 12.85 -2.00
CA THR A 139 -1.49 13.42 -1.21
C THR A 139 -1.03 13.93 0.15
N LYS A 140 0.08 13.39 0.67
CA LYS A 140 0.71 13.86 1.91
C LYS A 140 2.18 13.46 1.91
N VAL A 141 3.07 14.43 2.17
CA VAL A 141 4.50 14.18 2.35
C VAL A 141 4.72 13.25 3.55
N PHE A 142 5.65 12.30 3.44
CA PHE A 142 5.95 11.38 4.52
C PHE A 142 6.52 12.14 5.74
N PRO A 143 5.97 11.92 6.96
CA PRO A 143 6.20 12.85 8.07
C PRO A 143 7.48 12.60 8.88
N GLU A 144 8.23 11.52 8.60
CA GLU A 144 9.41 11.12 9.38
C GLU A 144 10.63 10.95 8.45
N PRO A 145 11.85 11.32 8.88
CA PRO A 145 13.05 11.00 8.13
C PRO A 145 13.25 9.49 8.07
N LEU A 146 13.70 8.99 6.92
CA LEU A 146 14.08 7.60 6.78
C LEU A 146 15.51 7.42 7.32
N GLY A 147 15.73 6.40 8.15
CA GLY A 147 17.04 6.09 8.73
C GLY A 147 18.04 5.47 7.73
N TYR A 148 17.80 5.60 6.43
CA TYR A 148 18.64 5.09 5.35
C TYR A 148 18.55 5.99 4.12
N THR A 149 19.63 6.02 3.35
CA THR A 149 19.75 6.67 2.03
C THR A 149 19.50 5.69 0.91
#